data_AF-A0A1N7R2K0-F1
#
_entry.id   AF-A0A1N7R2K0-F1
#
_cell.length_a   1.000
_cell.length_b   1.000
_cell.length_c   1.000
_cell.angle_alpha   90.00
_cell.angle_beta   90.00
_cell.angle_gamma   90.00
#
_symmetry.space_group_name_H-M   'P 1'
#
loop_
_entity.id
_entity.type
_entity.pdbx_description
1 polymer ?
#
loop_
_entity_poly.entity_id
_entity_poly.type
_entity_poly.pdbx_seq_one_letter_code
_entity_poly.pdbx_strand_id
1 'polypeptide(L)'
;MQQIFLDLCNNIPNHSYMKKLALIGRITQIALIVVVCLLCYKTQCNKPAPTQDNPKPEKTAEASPFFKPDELLTFQLKDGSYRAAICTQVRLVGAEWMYDLVMTTYTGATKATYPNMLHSFVAGKLVPSEHNTDSLLAMQPTIGEIWKYAGKRNLLFTLRYHAVAHNELATFKDKFEVTGKLPVKDSFKKQVSYSREYSFKDFEEVFTDTDSYMKLLEEQKYPVHLICQTGDYCGG
;
A
#
# COMPACT_ATOMS: atom_id res chain seq x y z
N MET A 1 35.53 -11.65 -18.25
CA MET A 1 34.24 -12.30 -18.63
C MET A 1 33.26 -11.39 -19.37
N GLN A 2 33.38 -10.05 -19.32
CA GLN A 2 32.50 -9.16 -20.10
C GLN A 2 32.90 -8.97 -21.58
N GLN A 3 34.17 -9.12 -21.93
CA GLN A 3 34.63 -8.86 -23.31
C GLN A 3 34.29 -9.98 -24.31
N ILE A 4 34.22 -11.24 -23.86
CA ILE A 4 33.89 -12.41 -24.72
C ILE A 4 32.41 -12.38 -25.16
N PHE A 5 31.54 -11.74 -24.37
CA PHE A 5 30.11 -11.68 -24.66
C PHE A 5 29.76 -10.64 -25.74
N LEU A 6 30.56 -9.57 -25.86
CA LEU A 6 30.39 -8.54 -26.89
C LEU A 6 30.85 -9.00 -28.27
N ASP A 7 31.90 -9.83 -28.35
CA ASP A 7 32.41 -10.36 -29.62
C ASP A 7 31.51 -11.45 -30.24
N LEU A 8 30.72 -12.15 -29.42
CA LEU A 8 29.75 -13.16 -29.87
C LEU A 8 28.45 -12.56 -30.46
N CYS A 9 28.16 -11.28 -30.21
CA CYS A 9 26.94 -10.63 -30.73
C CYS A 9 27.13 -10.01 -32.11
N ASN A 10 28.37 -9.76 -32.56
CA ASN A 10 28.64 -9.03 -33.80
C ASN A 10 28.79 -9.91 -35.05
N ASN A 11 28.76 -11.22 -34.91
CA ASN A 11 28.73 -12.16 -36.02
C ASN A 11 27.77 -13.30 -35.67
N ILE A 12 26.58 -13.34 -36.27
CA ILE A 12 25.89 -14.55 -36.76
C ILE A 12 24.47 -14.18 -37.25
N PRO A 13 23.96 -14.83 -38.33
CA PRO A 13 22.67 -14.51 -38.93
C PRO A 13 21.50 -15.25 -38.25
N ASN A 14 20.31 -14.67 -38.40
CA ASN A 14 18.96 -15.23 -38.27
C ASN A 14 18.29 -15.40 -36.88
N HIS A 15 17.05 -14.90 -36.86
CA HIS A 15 16.34 -14.28 -35.73
C HIS A 15 15.39 -15.24 -34.94
N SER A 16 15.51 -16.56 -35.15
CA SER A 16 14.59 -17.56 -34.57
C SER A 16 15.18 -18.32 -33.37
N TYR A 17 16.49 -18.63 -33.40
CA TYR A 17 17.16 -19.42 -32.36
C TYR A 17 17.34 -18.67 -31.04
N MET A 18 17.57 -17.35 -31.09
CA MET A 18 17.83 -16.52 -29.90
C MET A 18 16.61 -16.38 -28.98
N LYS A 19 15.38 -16.45 -29.51
CA LYS A 19 14.15 -16.40 -28.69
C LYS A 19 13.96 -17.66 -27.84
N LYS A 20 14.33 -18.84 -28.36
CA LYS A 20 14.29 -20.09 -27.60
C LYS A 20 15.36 -20.15 -26.51
N LEU A 21 16.57 -19.66 -26.79
CA LEU A 21 17.64 -19.59 -25.79
C LEU A 21 17.34 -18.59 -24.66
N ALA A 22 16.72 -17.45 -24.96
CA ALA A 22 16.28 -16.48 -23.95
C ALA A 22 15.18 -17.03 -23.03
N LEU A 23 14.26 -17.87 -23.57
CA LEU A 23 13.22 -18.52 -22.78
C LEU A 23 13.80 -19.61 -21.86
N ILE A 24 14.73 -20.42 -22.36
CA ILE A 24 15.44 -21.44 -21.57
C ILE A 24 16.25 -20.79 -20.45
N GLY A 25 16.94 -19.68 -20.73
CA GLY A 25 17.69 -18.92 -19.72
C GLY A 25 16.82 -18.38 -18.57
N ARG A 26 15.58 -17.93 -18.86
CA ARG A 26 14.64 -17.49 -17.82
C ARG A 26 14.12 -18.64 -16.97
N ILE A 27 13.91 -19.81 -17.56
CA ILE A 27 13.46 -21.01 -16.83
C ILE A 27 14.56 -21.51 -15.88
N THR A 28 15.82 -21.53 -16.30
CA THR A 28 16.95 -21.90 -15.41
C THR A 28 17.16 -20.89 -14.29
N GLN A 29 16.95 -19.60 -14.54
CA GLN A 29 17.08 -18.57 -13.51
C GLN A 29 15.98 -18.69 -12.43
N ILE A 30 14.74 -18.98 -12.83
CA ILE A 30 13.62 -19.22 -11.90
C ILE A 30 13.85 -20.51 -11.09
N ALA A 31 14.31 -21.59 -11.73
CA ALA A 31 14.62 -22.84 -11.04
C ALA A 31 15.74 -22.65 -9.98
N LEU A 32 16.75 -21.85 -10.28
CA LEU A 32 17.83 -21.53 -9.33
C LEU A 32 17.31 -20.75 -8.11
N ILE A 33 16.41 -19.79 -8.32
CA ILE A 33 15.79 -19.00 -7.23
C ILE A 33 14.96 -19.91 -6.31
N VAL A 34 14.17 -20.83 -6.88
CA VAL A 34 13.35 -21.78 -6.10
C VAL A 34 14.24 -22.73 -5.27
N VAL A 35 15.35 -23.21 -5.83
CA VAL A 35 16.31 -24.07 -5.12
C VAL A 35 17.01 -23.31 -3.98
N VAL A 36 17.42 -22.05 -4.21
CA VAL A 36 18.00 -21.20 -3.15
C VAL A 36 17.00 -20.94 -2.03
N CYS A 37 15.74 -20.64 -2.35
CA CYS A 37 14.69 -20.46 -1.35
C CYS A 37 14.43 -21.74 -0.53
N LEU A 38 14.40 -22.91 -1.16
CA LEU A 38 14.23 -24.20 -0.47
C LEU A 38 15.42 -24.55 0.43
N LEU A 39 16.65 -24.21 0.02
CA LEU A 39 17.85 -24.40 0.83
C LEU A 39 17.91 -23.42 2.02
N CYS A 40 17.47 -22.18 1.85
CA CYS A 40 17.31 -21.22 2.95
C CYS A 40 16.23 -21.66 3.96
N TYR A 41 15.14 -22.27 3.49
CA TYR A 41 14.10 -22.81 4.38
C TYR A 41 14.59 -23.98 5.22
N LYS A 42 15.36 -24.91 4.62
CA LYS A 42 15.90 -26.09 5.32
C LYS A 42 16.96 -25.75 6.37
N THR A 43 17.73 -24.68 6.17
CA THR A 43 18.80 -24.28 7.11
C THR A 43 18.26 -23.54 8.35
N GLN A 44 17.04 -23.00 8.30
CA GLN A 44 16.41 -22.36 9.46
C GLN A 44 15.77 -23.35 10.43
N CYS A 45 15.46 -24.58 10.01
CA CYS A 45 14.81 -25.58 10.87
C CYS A 45 15.76 -26.46 11.71
N ASN A 46 17.09 -26.33 11.56
CA ASN A 46 18.06 -27.27 12.15
C ASN A 46 19.09 -26.65 13.12
N LYS A 47 18.82 -25.47 13.70
CA LYS A 47 19.65 -24.96 14.81
C LYS A 47 19.09 -25.45 16.16
N PRO A 48 19.87 -26.16 16.98
CA PRO A 48 19.46 -26.47 18.35
C PRO A 48 19.39 -25.19 19.18
N ALA A 49 18.39 -25.11 20.05
CA ALA A 49 18.11 -23.96 20.90
C ALA A 49 19.26 -23.71 21.90
N PRO A 50 19.74 -22.45 22.05
CA PRO A 50 20.62 -22.10 23.15
C PRO A 50 19.81 -22.09 24.46
N THR A 51 20.36 -22.73 25.49
CA THR A 51 19.82 -22.73 26.86
C THR A 51 19.79 -21.29 27.38
N GLN A 52 18.59 -20.74 27.58
CA GLN A 52 18.40 -19.44 28.22
C GLN A 52 18.30 -19.62 29.73
N ASP A 53 19.36 -19.23 30.44
CA ASP A 53 19.25 -18.78 31.83
C ASP A 53 18.47 -17.46 31.77
N ASN A 54 17.21 -17.44 32.19
CA ASN A 54 16.28 -16.32 31.98
C ASN A 54 16.57 -15.17 32.96
N PRO A 55 17.11 -14.01 32.53
CA PRO A 55 16.89 -12.78 33.27
C PRO A 55 15.41 -12.40 33.05
N LYS A 56 14.70 -12.14 34.14
CA LYS A 56 13.34 -11.61 34.17
C LYS A 56 13.18 -10.49 33.12
N PRO A 57 12.19 -10.55 32.20
CA PRO A 57 12.05 -9.54 31.17
C PRO A 57 11.81 -8.18 31.82
N GLU A 58 12.77 -7.27 31.61
CA GLU A 58 12.62 -5.86 31.88
C GLU A 58 11.54 -5.34 30.94
N LYS A 59 10.47 -4.81 31.53
CA LYS A 59 9.27 -4.34 30.85
C LYS A 59 9.63 -3.12 29.99
N THR A 60 10.08 -3.34 28.76
CA THR A 60 10.21 -2.30 27.75
C THR A 60 8.79 -1.82 27.44
N ALA A 61 8.49 -0.55 27.76
CA ALA A 61 7.21 0.03 27.43
C ALA A 61 7.03 -0.02 25.90
N GLU A 62 6.07 -0.81 25.40
CA GLU A 62 5.68 -0.77 23.99
C GLU A 62 5.37 0.69 23.63
N ALA A 63 6.07 1.24 22.64
CA ALA A 63 5.84 2.61 22.19
C ALA A 63 4.38 2.74 21.77
N SER A 64 3.67 3.77 22.26
CA SER A 64 2.28 3.99 21.85
C SER A 64 2.25 4.45 20.39
N PRO A 65 1.22 4.08 19.62
CA PRO A 65 1.13 4.48 18.23
C PRO A 65 1.02 6.01 18.07
N PHE A 66 1.65 6.58 17.04
CA PHE A 66 1.61 8.02 16.76
C PHE A 66 0.25 8.53 16.28
N PHE A 67 -0.45 7.73 15.49
CA PHE A 67 -1.77 8.02 14.95
C PHE A 67 -2.74 6.90 15.32
N LYS A 68 -4.04 7.16 15.14
CA LYS A 68 -5.13 6.22 15.37
C LYS A 68 -5.82 5.86 14.06
N PRO A 69 -6.51 4.71 14.01
CA PRO A 69 -7.36 4.38 12.89
C PRO A 69 -8.37 5.48 12.58
N ASP A 70 -8.63 5.65 11.29
CA ASP A 70 -9.56 6.59 10.69
C ASP A 70 -9.21 8.08 10.87
N GLU A 71 -8.00 8.41 11.36
CA GLU A 71 -7.54 9.80 11.45
C GLU A 71 -7.22 10.37 10.06
N LEU A 72 -7.72 11.60 9.81
CA LEU A 72 -7.41 12.39 8.63
C LEU A 72 -6.08 13.13 8.86
N LEU A 73 -5.06 12.70 8.13
CA LEU A 73 -3.71 13.26 8.20
C LEU A 73 -3.53 14.28 7.08
N THR A 74 -3.23 15.52 7.45
CA THR A 74 -2.81 16.57 6.52
C THR A 74 -1.29 16.74 6.58
N PHE A 75 -0.66 16.99 5.43
CA PHE A 75 0.76 17.32 5.33
C PHE A 75 0.98 18.31 4.18
N GLN A 76 2.09 19.03 4.23
CA GLN A 76 2.44 20.03 3.22
C GLN A 76 3.63 19.53 2.37
N LEU A 77 3.52 19.67 1.05
CA LEU A 77 4.64 19.40 0.14
C LEU A 77 5.59 20.60 0.05
N LYS A 78 6.76 20.40 -0.56
CA LYS A 78 7.75 21.47 -0.81
C LYS A 78 7.21 22.68 -1.59
N ASP A 79 6.19 22.49 -2.43
CA ASP A 79 5.56 23.56 -3.18
C ASP A 79 4.60 24.43 -2.32
N GLY A 80 4.45 24.12 -1.04
CA GLY A 80 3.59 24.81 -0.09
C GLY A 80 2.13 24.36 -0.14
N SER A 81 1.76 23.45 -1.04
CA SER A 81 0.40 22.92 -1.13
C SER A 81 0.16 21.80 -0.13
N TYR A 82 -1.04 21.78 0.45
CA TYR A 82 -1.47 20.74 1.37
C TYR A 82 -2.02 19.52 0.63
N ARG A 83 -1.78 18.36 1.21
CA ARG A 83 -2.29 17.03 0.80
C ARG A 83 -2.93 16.36 2.01
N ALA A 84 -3.73 15.32 1.74
CA ALA A 84 -4.33 14.53 2.79
C ALA A 84 -4.27 13.03 2.51
N ALA A 85 -4.06 12.26 3.58
CA ALA A 85 -4.16 10.82 3.62
C ALA A 85 -5.04 10.41 4.80
N ILE A 86 -5.63 9.21 4.72
CA ILE A 86 -6.42 8.64 5.82
C ILE A 86 -5.59 7.54 6.47
N CYS A 87 -5.38 7.59 7.78
CA CYS A 87 -4.78 6.49 8.53
C CYS A 87 -5.81 5.39 8.74
N THR A 88 -6.01 4.55 7.73
CA THR A 88 -7.09 3.56 7.70
C THR A 88 -7.05 2.57 8.85
N GLN A 89 -5.84 2.13 9.23
CA GLN A 89 -5.62 1.22 10.34
C GLN A 89 -4.20 1.31 10.88
N VAL A 90 -4.04 0.93 12.14
CA VAL A 90 -2.76 0.78 12.81
C VAL A 90 -2.70 -0.65 13.34
N ARG A 91 -1.67 -1.39 12.95
CA ARG A 91 -1.55 -2.83 13.24
C ARG A 91 -0.20 -3.11 13.88
N LEU A 92 -0.17 -3.99 14.87
CA LEU A 92 1.09 -4.53 15.38
C LEU A 92 1.51 -5.73 14.53
N VAL A 93 2.69 -5.68 13.93
CA VAL A 93 3.27 -6.79 13.16
C VAL A 93 4.59 -7.18 13.83
N GLY A 94 4.60 -8.34 14.49
CA GLY A 94 5.70 -8.69 15.39
C GLY A 94 5.73 -7.74 16.59
N ALA A 95 6.81 -6.98 16.74
CA ALA A 95 6.98 -5.98 17.80
C ALA A 95 6.95 -4.53 17.27
N GLU A 96 6.44 -4.32 16.05
CA GLU A 96 6.48 -3.03 15.37
C GLU A 96 5.08 -2.57 14.91
N TRP A 97 4.74 -1.31 15.18
CA TRP A 97 3.50 -0.72 14.67
C TRP A 97 3.65 -0.39 13.19
N MET A 98 2.63 -0.75 12.42
CA MET A 98 2.46 -0.42 11.01
C MET A 98 1.27 0.51 10.84
N TYR A 99 1.45 1.55 10.04
CA TYR A 99 0.42 2.53 9.70
C TYR A 99 0.05 2.34 8.25
N ASP A 100 -1.20 1.96 7.98
CA ASP A 100 -1.68 1.76 6.62
C ASP A 100 -2.46 3.00 6.17
N LEU A 101 -1.82 3.83 5.36
CA LEU A 101 -2.38 5.09 4.89
C LEU A 101 -3.01 4.93 3.50
N VAL A 102 -4.14 5.58 3.26
CA VAL A 102 -4.76 5.65 1.94
C VAL A 102 -4.67 7.07 1.40
N MET A 103 -4.28 7.18 0.14
CA MET A 103 -4.19 8.45 -0.59
C MET A 103 -5.57 9.01 -0.90
N THR A 104 -5.70 10.33 -0.70
CA THR A 104 -6.82 11.13 -1.20
C THR A 104 -6.34 12.05 -2.30
N THR A 105 -7.27 12.56 -3.09
CA THR A 105 -7.00 13.54 -4.16
C THR A 105 -7.01 14.98 -3.67
N TYR A 106 -7.10 15.21 -2.35
CA TYR A 106 -7.14 16.56 -1.80
C TYR A 106 -5.84 17.32 -2.11
N THR A 107 -5.99 18.48 -2.72
CA THR A 107 -4.94 19.47 -2.94
C THR A 107 -5.50 20.85 -2.60
N GLY A 108 -4.84 21.59 -1.71
CA GLY A 108 -5.35 22.89 -1.28
C GLY A 108 -4.28 23.83 -0.74
N ALA A 109 -4.60 25.12 -0.72
CA ALA A 109 -3.78 26.14 -0.05
C ALA A 109 -3.91 26.10 1.47
N THR A 110 -4.92 25.41 1.99
CA THR A 110 -5.19 25.23 3.42
C THR A 110 -5.16 23.75 3.79
N LYS A 111 -5.01 23.46 5.08
CA LYS A 111 -5.11 22.11 5.62
C LYS A 111 -6.42 21.44 5.24
N ALA A 112 -6.42 20.12 5.10
CA ALA A 112 -7.67 19.39 4.88
C ALA A 112 -8.54 19.47 6.13
N THR A 113 -9.85 19.44 5.92
CA THR A 113 -10.86 19.48 6.97
C THR A 113 -11.96 18.51 6.59
N TYR A 114 -12.71 17.99 7.57
CA TYR A 114 -13.81 17.08 7.25
C TYR A 114 -14.77 17.64 6.16
N PRO A 115 -15.24 18.91 6.21
CA PRO A 115 -16.13 19.44 5.19
C PRO A 115 -15.52 19.47 3.78
N ASN A 116 -14.25 19.89 3.64
CA ASN A 116 -13.64 19.94 2.30
C ASN A 116 -13.31 18.55 1.75
N MET A 117 -13.10 17.56 2.62
CA MET A 117 -12.89 16.17 2.22
C MET A 117 -14.15 15.53 1.64
N LEU A 118 -15.36 15.96 2.02
CA LEU A 118 -16.60 15.40 1.46
C LEU A 118 -16.73 15.63 -0.06
N HIS A 119 -16.05 16.64 -0.60
CA HIS A 119 -15.99 16.96 -2.02
C HIS A 119 -14.76 16.36 -2.72
N SER A 120 -13.93 15.62 -1.99
CA SER A 120 -12.73 14.98 -2.49
C SER A 120 -12.97 13.51 -2.88
N PHE A 121 -11.94 12.89 -3.43
CA PHE A 121 -11.92 11.49 -3.83
C PHE A 121 -10.82 10.73 -3.11
N VAL A 122 -11.06 9.43 -2.92
CA VAL A 122 -10.10 8.43 -2.48
C VAL A 122 -9.62 7.64 -3.69
N ALA A 123 -8.33 7.33 -3.74
CA ALA A 123 -7.79 6.44 -4.77
C ALA A 123 -8.15 4.98 -4.48
N GLY A 124 -8.63 4.27 -5.50
CA GLY A 124 -8.97 2.85 -5.38
C GLY A 124 -9.05 2.16 -6.73
N LYS A 125 -9.28 0.85 -6.74
CA LYS A 125 -9.32 0.05 -7.98
C LYS A 125 -10.45 -0.96 -7.93
N LEU A 126 -11.08 -1.18 -9.09
CA LEU A 126 -11.93 -2.35 -9.29
C LEU A 126 -11.12 -3.43 -9.99
N VAL A 127 -11.05 -4.61 -9.40
CA VAL A 127 -10.27 -5.75 -9.91
C VAL A 127 -11.18 -6.94 -10.20
N PRO A 128 -10.86 -7.78 -11.20
CA PRO A 128 -11.53 -9.05 -11.39
C PRO A 128 -11.46 -9.91 -10.11
N SER A 129 -12.52 -10.65 -9.85
CA SER A 129 -12.60 -11.58 -8.72
C SER A 129 -13.17 -12.91 -9.17
N GLU A 130 -12.73 -13.99 -8.53
CA GLU A 130 -13.29 -15.33 -8.73
C GLU A 130 -14.62 -15.51 -7.99
N HIS A 131 -14.96 -14.58 -7.09
CA HIS A 131 -16.22 -14.60 -6.34
C HIS A 131 -17.40 -14.19 -7.23
N ASN A 132 -18.55 -14.87 -7.05
CA ASN A 132 -19.80 -14.46 -7.66
C ASN A 132 -20.35 -13.17 -7.02
N THR A 133 -21.37 -12.57 -7.66
CA THR A 133 -21.96 -11.30 -7.22
C THR A 133 -22.45 -11.33 -5.78
N ASP A 134 -23.15 -12.40 -5.37
CA ASP A 134 -23.70 -12.52 -4.01
C ASP A 134 -22.59 -12.59 -2.95
N SER A 135 -21.50 -13.30 -3.26
CA SER A 135 -20.32 -13.37 -2.39
C SER A 135 -19.64 -12.00 -2.28
N LEU A 136 -19.51 -11.28 -3.40
CA LEU A 136 -18.95 -9.93 -3.40
C LEU A 136 -19.81 -8.96 -2.58
N LEU A 137 -21.13 -9.06 -2.67
CA LEU A 137 -22.05 -8.26 -1.85
C LEU A 137 -21.97 -8.66 -0.36
N ALA A 138 -21.77 -9.92 -0.03
CA ALA A 138 -21.55 -10.34 1.36
C ALA A 138 -20.22 -9.81 1.92
N MET A 139 -19.16 -9.79 1.11
CA MET A 139 -17.83 -9.27 1.50
C MET A 139 -17.81 -7.74 1.55
N GLN A 140 -18.48 -7.09 0.61
CA GLN A 140 -18.54 -5.64 0.44
C GLN A 140 -20.00 -5.18 0.23
N PRO A 141 -20.80 -5.05 1.32
CA PRO A 141 -22.24 -4.78 1.24
C PRO A 141 -22.64 -3.54 0.44
N THR A 142 -21.77 -2.52 0.41
CA THR A 142 -22.02 -1.26 -0.31
C THR A 142 -21.33 -1.19 -1.68
N ILE A 143 -20.71 -2.27 -2.16
CA ILE A 143 -19.99 -2.30 -3.44
C ILE A 143 -20.91 -2.02 -4.65
N GLY A 144 -22.22 -2.29 -4.52
CA GLY A 144 -23.20 -1.96 -5.55
C GLY A 144 -23.23 -0.46 -5.90
N GLU A 145 -22.95 0.42 -4.95
CA GLU A 145 -22.86 1.87 -5.16
C GLU A 145 -21.60 2.22 -5.97
N ILE A 146 -20.47 1.57 -5.66
CA ILE A 146 -19.20 1.70 -6.39
C ILE A 146 -19.36 1.24 -7.83
N TRP A 147 -20.01 0.09 -8.03
CA TRP A 147 -20.34 -0.46 -9.35
C TRP A 147 -21.19 0.49 -10.18
N LYS A 148 -22.25 1.05 -9.58
CA LYS A 148 -23.11 2.04 -10.22
C LYS A 148 -22.31 3.29 -10.63
N TYR A 149 -21.46 3.80 -9.74
CA TYR A 149 -20.60 4.95 -10.01
C TYR A 149 -19.61 4.67 -11.16
N ALA A 150 -18.99 3.50 -11.17
CA ALA A 150 -17.98 3.13 -12.15
C ALA A 150 -18.55 2.61 -13.49
N GLY A 151 -19.87 2.38 -13.59
CA GLY A 151 -20.49 1.74 -14.76
C GLY A 151 -20.02 0.30 -14.98
N LYS A 152 -19.60 -0.40 -13.92
CA LYS A 152 -19.07 -1.77 -13.95
C LYS A 152 -19.82 -2.64 -12.93
N ARG A 153 -19.75 -3.96 -13.05
CA ARG A 153 -20.36 -4.90 -12.10
C ARG A 153 -19.47 -6.11 -11.89
N ASN A 154 -19.70 -6.84 -10.79
CA ASN A 154 -19.03 -8.10 -10.49
C ASN A 154 -17.49 -7.99 -10.40
N LEU A 155 -17.02 -6.87 -9.86
CA LEU A 155 -15.60 -6.62 -9.61
C LEU A 155 -15.41 -6.32 -8.13
N LEU A 156 -14.29 -6.75 -7.57
CA LEU A 156 -13.94 -6.43 -6.18
C LEU A 156 -13.37 -5.01 -6.11
N PHE A 157 -13.74 -4.24 -5.09
CA PHE A 157 -13.14 -2.94 -4.84
C PHE A 157 -11.94 -3.10 -3.89
N THR A 158 -10.82 -2.50 -4.26
CA THR A 158 -9.59 -2.52 -3.46
C THR A 158 -9.04 -1.13 -3.21
N LEU A 159 -8.49 -0.93 -2.02
CA LEU A 159 -7.70 0.25 -1.66
C LEU A 159 -6.21 -0.06 -1.81
N ARG A 160 -5.40 0.98 -1.99
CA ARG A 160 -3.94 0.87 -1.85
C ARG A 160 -3.51 1.47 -0.53
N TYR A 161 -2.82 0.68 0.26
CA TYR A 161 -2.17 1.10 1.48
C TYR A 161 -0.74 1.48 1.20
N HIS A 162 -0.40 2.71 1.57
CA HIS A 162 0.95 3.21 1.75
C HIS A 162 1.35 2.89 3.19
N ALA A 163 1.94 1.71 3.38
CA ALA A 163 2.32 1.23 4.70
C ALA A 163 3.63 1.85 5.16
N VAL A 164 3.69 2.31 6.40
CA VAL A 164 4.90 2.87 7.03
C VAL A 164 5.09 2.19 8.37
N ALA A 165 6.29 1.72 8.70
CA ALA A 165 6.56 1.20 10.03
C ALA A 165 6.83 2.33 11.02
N HIS A 166 6.70 2.03 12.31
CA HIS A 166 6.79 3.02 13.38
C HIS A 166 8.14 3.74 13.41
N ASN A 167 9.24 3.01 13.26
CA ASN A 167 10.58 3.58 13.28
C ASN A 167 10.81 4.56 12.11
N GLU A 168 10.32 4.23 10.92
CA GLU A 168 10.42 5.02 9.71
C GLU A 168 9.56 6.27 9.85
N LEU A 169 8.30 6.10 10.26
CA LEU A 169 7.38 7.21 10.50
C LEU A 169 7.89 8.17 11.58
N ALA A 170 8.58 7.68 12.62
CA ALA A 170 9.16 8.52 13.66
C ALA A 170 10.10 9.61 13.11
N THR A 171 10.74 9.36 11.96
CA THR A 171 11.68 10.32 11.34
C THR A 171 11.00 11.48 10.63
N PHE A 172 9.68 11.40 10.38
CA PHE A 172 8.94 12.45 9.66
C PHE A 172 7.48 12.66 10.12
N LYS A 173 7.08 12.06 11.25
CA LYS A 173 5.71 12.15 11.78
C LYS A 173 5.28 13.60 12.06
N ASP A 174 6.23 14.47 12.37
CA ASP A 174 6.04 15.88 12.68
C ASP A 174 5.59 16.71 11.47
N LYS A 175 5.73 16.15 10.25
CA LYS A 175 5.19 16.74 9.02
C LYS A 175 3.69 16.50 8.83
N PHE A 176 3.10 15.59 9.60
CA PHE A 176 1.68 15.31 9.56
C PHE A 176 0.96 16.00 10.71
N GLU A 177 -0.29 16.38 10.44
CA GLU A 177 -1.21 16.91 11.42
C GLU A 177 -2.54 16.18 11.33
N VAL A 178 -3.07 15.78 12.49
CA VAL A 178 -4.41 15.21 12.59
C VAL A 178 -5.42 16.34 12.51
N THR A 179 -6.22 16.34 11.45
CA THR A 179 -7.18 17.43 11.13
C THR A 179 -8.64 17.00 11.28
N GLY A 180 -8.86 15.76 11.73
CA GLY A 180 -10.18 15.20 11.98
C GLY A 180 -10.16 13.68 11.85
N LYS A 181 -11.36 13.11 11.68
CA LYS A 181 -11.54 11.70 11.36
C LYS A 181 -12.32 11.55 10.07
N LEU A 182 -11.96 10.55 9.28
CA LEU A 182 -12.67 10.19 8.07
C LEU A 182 -12.71 8.66 7.97
N PRO A 183 -13.68 8.02 8.67
CA PRO A 183 -13.66 6.57 8.80
C PRO A 183 -13.93 5.85 7.50
N VAL A 184 -13.04 4.95 7.11
CA VAL A 184 -13.26 4.11 5.92
C VAL A 184 -14.20 2.96 6.30
N LYS A 185 -15.17 2.65 5.43
CA LYS A 185 -16.10 1.52 5.65
C LYS A 185 -15.30 0.22 5.80
N ASP A 186 -15.54 -0.53 6.87
CA ASP A 186 -14.73 -1.71 7.23
C ASP A 186 -14.67 -2.79 6.14
N SER A 187 -15.71 -2.90 5.31
CA SER A 187 -15.73 -3.82 4.17
C SER A 187 -14.65 -3.51 3.13
N PHE A 188 -14.23 -2.25 3.01
CA PHE A 188 -13.19 -1.83 2.08
C PHE A 188 -11.79 -1.92 2.70
N LYS A 189 -11.66 -2.02 4.02
CA LYS A 189 -10.36 -2.16 4.71
C LYS A 189 -9.69 -3.53 4.52
N LYS A 190 -10.47 -4.55 4.11
CA LYS A 190 -10.01 -5.96 4.04
C LYS A 190 -9.34 -6.32 2.72
N GLN A 191 -9.68 -5.62 1.64
CA GLN A 191 -9.28 -5.98 0.28
C GLN A 191 -8.33 -4.89 -0.24
N VAL A 192 -7.04 -5.14 -0.10
CA VAL A 192 -6.02 -4.10 -0.22
C VAL A 192 -4.82 -4.56 -1.02
N SER A 193 -4.19 -3.60 -1.68
CA SER A 193 -2.82 -3.72 -2.18
C SER A 193 -1.89 -2.89 -1.31
N TYR A 194 -0.62 -3.25 -1.25
CA TYR A 194 0.37 -2.54 -0.43
C TYR A 194 1.46 -1.92 -1.30
N SER A 195 1.84 -0.70 -0.96
CA SER A 195 3.20 -0.17 -1.12
C SER A 195 3.79 0.04 0.28
N ARG A 196 5.12 0.15 0.35
CA ARG A 196 5.81 0.49 1.59
C ARG A 196 6.57 1.78 1.36
N GLU A 197 6.35 2.74 2.25
CA GLU A 197 7.05 4.02 2.24
C GLU A 197 8.03 4.05 3.42
N TYR A 198 9.24 4.50 3.17
CA TYR A 198 10.34 4.52 4.13
C TYR A 198 10.69 5.93 4.58
N SER A 199 10.30 6.94 3.79
CA SER A 199 10.63 8.34 4.03
C SER A 199 9.51 9.28 3.59
N PHE A 200 9.54 10.52 4.09
CA PHE A 200 8.62 11.55 3.58
C PHE A 200 8.83 11.86 2.10
N LYS A 201 10.03 11.64 1.55
CA LYS A 201 10.29 11.85 0.12
C LYS A 201 9.43 10.93 -0.73
N ASP A 202 9.18 9.71 -0.25
CA ASP A 202 8.33 8.73 -0.96
C ASP A 202 6.88 9.24 -1.03
N PHE A 203 6.38 9.86 0.06
CA PHE A 203 5.11 10.58 0.05
C PHE A 203 5.13 11.76 -0.94
N GLU A 204 6.20 12.55 -0.98
CA GLU A 204 6.30 13.63 -1.97
C GLU A 204 6.23 13.09 -3.39
N GLU A 205 6.89 11.98 -3.71
CA GLU A 205 6.84 11.36 -5.03
C GLU A 205 5.42 10.90 -5.41
N VAL A 206 4.69 10.28 -4.47
CA VAL A 206 3.30 9.83 -4.68
C VAL A 206 2.32 11.00 -4.82
N PHE A 207 2.46 12.04 -4.00
CA PHE A 207 1.46 13.11 -3.87
C PHE A 207 1.78 14.37 -4.69
N THR A 208 2.98 14.49 -5.28
CA THR A 208 3.30 15.61 -6.20
C THR A 208 2.48 15.50 -7.49
N ASP A 209 2.38 14.31 -8.07
CA ASP A 209 1.57 14.04 -9.27
C ASP A 209 0.69 12.80 -9.05
N THR A 210 -0.33 12.99 -8.20
CA THR A 210 -1.31 11.96 -7.87
C THR A 210 -1.99 11.37 -9.11
N ASP A 211 -2.26 12.17 -10.13
CA ASP A 211 -2.96 11.71 -11.33
C ASP A 211 -2.08 10.78 -12.17
N SER A 212 -0.80 11.13 -12.37
CA SER A 212 0.15 10.23 -13.04
C SER A 212 0.40 8.96 -12.23
N TYR A 213 0.52 9.06 -10.91
CA TYR A 213 0.70 7.91 -10.03
C TYR A 213 -0.50 6.94 -10.08
N MET A 214 -1.72 7.47 -9.96
CA MET A 214 -2.94 6.68 -10.09
C MET A 214 -3.04 6.03 -11.47
N LYS A 215 -2.68 6.74 -12.54
CA LYS A 215 -2.69 6.20 -13.90
C LYS A 215 -1.73 5.01 -14.06
N LEU A 216 -0.52 5.09 -13.49
CA LEU A 216 0.46 4.00 -13.52
C LEU A 216 -0.09 2.71 -12.87
N LEU A 217 -0.90 2.86 -11.82
CA LEU A 217 -1.46 1.75 -11.05
C LEU A 217 -2.85 1.33 -11.51
N GLU A 218 -3.38 2.02 -12.52
CA GLU A 218 -4.75 1.91 -13.03
C GLU A 218 -5.81 2.10 -11.94
N GLU A 219 -5.52 3.01 -11.01
CA GLU A 219 -6.44 3.45 -9.97
C GLU A 219 -7.39 4.54 -10.50
N GLN A 220 -8.54 4.66 -9.85
CA GLN A 220 -9.58 5.63 -10.18
C GLN A 220 -10.00 6.43 -8.94
N LYS A 221 -10.61 7.58 -9.19
CA LYS A 221 -11.10 8.50 -8.17
C LYS A 221 -12.51 8.09 -7.74
N TYR A 222 -12.66 7.68 -6.47
CA TYR A 222 -13.95 7.35 -5.87
C TYR A 222 -14.36 8.41 -4.85
N PRO A 223 -15.57 8.98 -4.93
CA PRO A 223 -16.02 10.00 -4.00
C PRO A 223 -15.90 9.52 -2.55
N VAL A 224 -15.45 10.41 -1.67
CA VAL A 224 -15.26 10.08 -0.25
C VAL A 224 -16.51 9.46 0.38
N HIS A 225 -17.71 9.96 0.06
CA HIS A 225 -18.97 9.43 0.61
C HIS A 225 -19.29 7.98 0.21
N LEU A 226 -18.72 7.49 -0.89
CA LEU A 226 -18.87 6.08 -1.26
C LEU A 226 -17.95 5.18 -0.45
N ILE A 227 -16.76 5.67 -0.07
CA ILE A 227 -15.70 4.89 0.59
C ILE A 227 -15.75 5.00 2.11
N CYS A 228 -16.09 6.18 2.62
CA CYS A 228 -16.04 6.52 4.02
C CYS A 228 -17.45 6.60 4.63
N GLN A 229 -17.53 6.46 5.95
CA GLN A 229 -18.72 6.72 6.72
C GLN A 229 -18.94 8.23 6.79
N THR A 230 -20.00 8.71 6.13
CA THR A 230 -20.43 10.11 6.23
C THR A 230 -21.61 10.17 7.20
N GLY A 231 -21.35 10.68 8.40
CA GLY A 231 -22.35 11.01 9.40
C GLY A 231 -21.92 12.28 10.14
N ASP A 232 -22.83 12.88 10.90
CA ASP A 232 -22.62 14.13 11.62
C ASP A 232 -21.53 13.98 12.70
N TYR A 233 -20.27 14.01 12.30
CA TYR A 233 -19.14 14.22 13.22
C TYR A 233 -19.13 15.68 13.64
N CYS A 234 -20.04 16.04 14.54
CA CYS A 234 -19.89 17.22 15.36
C CYS A 234 -18.61 17.02 16.19
N GLY A 235 -17.62 17.88 15.95
CA GLY A 235 -16.35 17.87 16.66
C GLY A 235 -16.54 17.85 18.17
N GLY A 236 -15.79 16.99 18.83
CA GLY A 236 -15.53 17.02 20.27
C GLY A 236 -14.09 17.41 20.52
#